data_AF-A0A162G5Y0-F1
#
_entry.id   AF-A0A162G5Y0-F1
#
_cell.length_a   1.000
_cell.length_b   1.000
_cell.length_c   1.000
_cell.angle_alpha   90.00
_cell.angle_beta   90.00
_cell.angle_gamma   90.00
#
_symmetry.space_group_name_H-M   'P 1'
#
loop_
_entity.id
_entity.type
_entity.pdbx_description
1 polymer ?
#
loop_
_entity_poly.entity_id
_entity_poly.type
_entity_poly.pdbx_seq_one_letter_code
_entity_poly.pdbx_strand_id
1 'polypeptide(L)'
;MALISLAVVKAHHHPQAPVAALVTRALADIDASAYEENANIVFYLAGLVAYEQHDSQLAVARLTQGLAFATTHDSHYMLANIYQLMAQLAMAAGETATARVASQRSQVFKDLFKEQINDRL
;
A
#
# COMPACT_ATOMS: atom_id res chain seq x y z
N MET A 1 -5.00 12.14 -5.98
CA MET A 1 -6.02 11.12 -5.63
C MET A 1 -6.78 10.52 -6.81
N ALA A 2 -7.38 11.31 -7.72
CA ALA A 2 -8.19 10.76 -8.82
C ALA A 2 -7.46 9.73 -9.72
N LEU A 3 -6.17 9.94 -10.01
CA LEU A 3 -5.36 9.05 -10.85
C LEU A 3 -5.12 7.68 -10.20
N ILE A 4 -4.82 7.64 -8.90
CA ILE A 4 -4.54 6.38 -8.21
C ILE A 4 -5.82 5.56 -8.02
N SER A 5 -6.96 6.20 -7.73
CA SER A 5 -8.25 5.51 -7.67
C SER A 5 -8.63 4.89 -9.02
N LEU A 6 -8.40 5.61 -10.14
CA LEU A 6 -8.61 5.07 -11.48
C LEU A 6 -7.67 3.87 -11.77
N ALA A 7 -6.42 3.95 -11.32
CA ALA A 7 -5.47 2.84 -11.46
C ALA A 7 -5.95 1.58 -10.73
N VAL A 8 -6.44 1.72 -9.50
CA VAL A 8 -6.99 0.61 -8.70
C VAL A 8 -8.17 -0.04 -9.40
N VAL A 9 -9.16 0.75 -9.84
CA VAL A 9 -10.34 0.22 -10.54
C VAL A 9 -9.95 -0.51 -11.81
N LYS A 10 -9.00 0.03 -12.59
CA LYS A 10 -8.51 -0.62 -13.81
C LYS A 10 -7.78 -1.93 -13.52
N ALA A 11 -6.87 -1.94 -12.55
CA ALA A 11 -6.09 -3.13 -12.21
C ALA A 11 -6.99 -4.26 -11.69
N HIS A 12 -7.97 -3.92 -10.84
CA HIS A 12 -8.89 -4.90 -10.25
C HIS A 12 -9.79 -5.58 -11.30
N HIS A 13 -10.29 -4.84 -12.30
CA HIS A 13 -11.12 -5.43 -13.36
C HIS A 13 -10.30 -6.03 -14.51
N HIS A 14 -9.10 -5.51 -14.75
CA HIS A 14 -8.23 -5.89 -15.86
C HIS A 14 -6.77 -5.87 -15.40
N PRO A 15 -6.24 -6.97 -14.86
CA PRO A 15 -4.86 -7.05 -14.35
C PRO A 15 -3.78 -6.61 -15.36
N GLN A 16 -4.05 -6.81 -16.65
CA GLN A 16 -3.14 -6.42 -17.75
C GLN A 16 -3.32 -4.97 -18.23
N ALA A 17 -4.15 -4.17 -17.55
CA ALA A 17 -4.37 -2.78 -17.92
C ALA A 17 -3.08 -1.95 -17.74
N PRO A 18 -2.73 -1.09 -18.71
CA PRO A 18 -1.58 -0.20 -18.57
C PRO A 18 -1.90 0.93 -17.59
N VAL A 19 -1.59 0.72 -16.31
CA VAL A 19 -1.83 1.68 -15.22
C VAL A 19 -0.58 2.37 -14.69
N ALA A 20 0.61 1.96 -15.14
CA ALA A 20 1.90 2.46 -14.65
C ALA A 20 2.04 4.00 -14.72
N ALA A 21 1.55 4.62 -15.81
CA ALA A 21 1.57 6.08 -15.96
C ALA A 21 0.67 6.80 -14.94
N LEU A 22 -0.49 6.21 -14.62
CA LEU A 22 -1.42 6.75 -13.62
C LEU A 22 -0.80 6.71 -12.22
N VAL A 23 -0.20 5.57 -11.86
CA VAL A 23 0.48 5.38 -10.57
C VAL A 23 1.69 6.31 -10.46
N THR A 24 2.54 6.38 -11.49
CA THR A 24 3.74 7.22 -11.49
C THR A 24 3.39 8.69 -11.29
N ARG A 25 2.38 9.19 -12.01
CA ARG A 25 1.96 10.59 -11.87
C ARG A 25 1.32 10.86 -10.51
N ALA A 26 0.49 9.94 -10.00
CA ALA A 26 -0.10 10.09 -8.67
C ALA A 26 0.95 10.18 -7.55
N LEU A 27 2.07 9.45 -7.67
CA LEU A 27 3.18 9.51 -6.71
C LEU A 27 4.00 10.80 -6.86
N ALA A 28 4.30 11.21 -8.10
CA ALA A 28 5.02 12.46 -8.35
C ALA A 28 4.28 13.71 -7.85
N ASP A 29 2.94 13.69 -7.87
CA ASP A 29 2.12 14.78 -7.34
C ASP A 29 2.30 14.95 -5.81
N ILE A 30 2.66 13.88 -5.07
CA ILE A 30 2.91 13.95 -3.63
C ILE A 30 4.19 14.74 -3.34
N ASP A 31 5.28 14.39 -4.04
CA ASP A 31 6.59 15.03 -3.87
C ASP A 31 6.56 16.53 -4.19
N ALA A 32 5.63 16.96 -5.04
CA ALA A 32 5.46 18.36 -5.44
C ALA A 32 4.54 19.17 -4.50
N SER A 33 3.88 18.51 -3.54
CA SER A 33 2.87 19.12 -2.66
C SER A 33 3.37 19.32 -1.23
N ALA A 34 2.73 20.23 -0.49
CA ALA A 34 2.88 20.28 0.96
C ALA A 34 2.35 18.97 1.56
N TYR A 35 2.97 18.51 2.64
CA TYR A 35 2.56 17.27 3.29
C TYR A 35 1.10 17.32 3.76
N GLU A 36 0.34 16.30 3.36
CA GLU A 36 -0.98 15.98 3.90
C GLU A 36 -0.98 14.53 4.36
N GLU A 37 -1.55 14.25 5.53
CA GLU A 37 -1.59 12.90 6.10
C GLU A 37 -2.28 11.89 5.17
N ASN A 38 -3.29 12.34 4.43
CA ASN A 38 -4.00 11.52 3.44
C ASN A 38 -3.09 10.99 2.31
N ALA A 39 -1.91 11.59 2.06
CA ALA A 39 -1.01 11.19 1.00
C ALA A 39 -0.46 9.76 1.22
N ASN A 40 -0.41 9.29 2.47
CA ASN A 40 -0.05 7.91 2.81
C ASN A 40 -0.93 6.87 2.08
N ILE A 41 -2.21 7.17 1.80
CA ILE A 41 -3.11 6.24 1.10
C ILE A 41 -2.62 5.95 -0.32
N VAL A 42 -1.94 6.88 -0.99
CA VAL A 42 -1.51 6.70 -2.37
C VAL A 42 -0.46 5.59 -2.47
N PHE A 43 0.45 5.50 -1.50
CA PHE A 43 1.46 4.45 -1.46
C PHE A 43 0.84 3.08 -1.25
N TYR A 44 -0.13 2.97 -0.34
CA TYR A 44 -0.90 1.74 -0.17
C TYR A 44 -1.63 1.34 -1.45
N LEU A 45 -2.34 2.27 -2.10
CA LEU A 45 -3.06 2.00 -3.34
C LEU A 45 -2.11 1.66 -4.50
N ALA A 46 -0.92 2.25 -4.55
CA ALA A 46 0.11 1.88 -5.52
C ALA A 46 0.63 0.45 -5.29
N GLY A 47 0.80 0.05 -4.03
CA GLY A 47 1.11 -1.33 -3.65
C GLY A 47 0.00 -2.30 -4.02
N LEU A 48 -1.26 -1.93 -3.77
CA LEU A 48 -2.43 -2.71 -4.14
C LEU A 48 -2.55 -2.89 -5.66
N VAL A 49 -2.33 -1.82 -6.44
CA VAL A 49 -2.30 -1.92 -7.90
C VAL A 49 -1.24 -2.94 -8.35
N ALA A 50 -0.02 -2.85 -7.83
CA ALA A 50 1.03 -3.80 -8.19
C ALA A 50 0.70 -5.25 -7.78
N TYR A 51 0.06 -5.44 -6.61
CA TYR A 51 -0.44 -6.73 -6.16
C TYR A 51 -1.48 -7.31 -7.15
N GLU A 52 -2.46 -6.49 -7.58
CA GLU A 52 -3.48 -6.88 -8.56
C GLU A 52 -2.89 -7.16 -9.96
N GLN A 53 -1.75 -6.56 -10.27
CA GLN A 53 -0.97 -6.86 -11.49
C GLN A 53 -0.04 -8.07 -11.34
N HIS A 54 -0.08 -8.77 -10.20
CA HIS A 54 0.80 -9.88 -9.84
C HIS A 54 2.31 -9.52 -9.80
N ASP A 55 2.64 -8.24 -9.63
CA ASP A 55 4.02 -7.78 -9.43
C ASP A 55 4.29 -7.60 -7.93
N SER A 56 4.54 -8.73 -7.26
CA SER A 56 4.78 -8.77 -5.81
C SER A 56 6.00 -7.95 -5.39
N GLN A 57 7.04 -7.89 -6.22
CA GLN A 57 8.26 -7.13 -5.91
C GLN A 57 7.96 -5.63 -5.91
N LEU A 58 7.26 -5.15 -6.94
CA LEU A 58 6.82 -3.76 -6.99
C LEU A 58 5.85 -3.43 -5.86
N ALA A 59 4.93 -4.34 -5.53
CA ALA A 59 4.00 -4.15 -4.42
C ALA A 59 4.74 -3.92 -3.09
N VAL A 60 5.70 -4.78 -2.74
CA VAL A 60 6.53 -4.62 -1.53
C VAL A 60 7.31 -3.30 -1.57
N ALA A 61 7.86 -2.92 -2.72
CA ALA A 61 8.59 -1.67 -2.86
C ALA A 61 7.71 -0.44 -2.60
N ARG A 62 6.49 -0.40 -3.16
CA ARG A 62 5.54 0.71 -2.94
C ARG A 62 5.06 0.79 -1.50
N LEU A 63 4.82 -0.36 -0.86
CA LEU A 63 4.42 -0.42 0.53
C LEU A 63 5.53 0.04 1.47
N THR A 64 6.78 -0.34 1.18
CA THR A 64 7.95 0.12 1.93
C THR A 64 8.17 1.63 1.77
N GLN A 65 7.94 2.17 0.57
CA GLN A 65 7.92 3.63 0.36
C GLN A 65 6.86 4.31 1.23
N GLY A 66 5.65 3.73 1.30
CA GLY A 66 4.58 4.22 2.18
C GLY A 66 4.96 4.22 3.66
N LEU A 67 5.58 3.16 4.16
CA LEU A 67 6.08 3.11 5.55
C LEU A 67 7.11 4.20 5.83
N ALA A 68 8.06 4.41 4.90
CA ALA A 68 9.08 5.44 5.04
C ALA A 68 8.47 6.85 5.02
N PHE A 69 7.51 7.11 4.13
CA PHE A 69 6.80 8.38 4.06
C PHE A 69 6.01 8.65 5.34
N ALA A 70 5.20 7.69 5.81
CA ALA A 70 4.46 7.80 7.07
C ALA A 70 5.38 8.11 8.26
N THR A 71 6.49 7.37 8.38
CA THR A 71 7.46 7.54 9.48
C THR A 71 8.18 8.90 9.41
N THR A 72 8.52 9.38 8.22
CA THR A 72 9.19 10.69 8.03
C THR A 72 8.31 11.86 8.44
N HIS A 73 6.99 11.68 8.36
CA HIS A 73 6.00 12.70 8.68
C HIS A 73 5.24 12.44 9.98
N ASP A 74 5.76 11.55 10.84
CA ASP A 74 5.16 11.17 12.12
C ASP A 74 3.68 10.74 12.02
N SER A 75 3.28 10.21 10.86
CA SER A 75 1.92 9.71 10.67
C SER A 75 1.84 8.22 10.89
N HIS A 76 0.73 7.85 11.51
CA HIS A 76 0.35 6.46 11.68
C HIS A 76 -0.67 6.00 10.63
N TYR A 77 -1.21 6.91 9.83
CA TYR A 77 -2.27 6.61 8.87
C TYR A 77 -1.80 5.59 7.83
N MET A 78 -2.60 4.53 7.66
CA MET A 78 -2.41 3.40 6.75
C MET A 78 -1.36 2.36 7.18
N LEU A 79 -0.72 2.49 8.34
CA LEU A 79 0.30 1.53 8.76
C LEU A 79 -0.28 0.12 8.93
N ALA A 80 -1.47 -0.04 9.51
CA ALA A 80 -2.08 -1.35 9.69
C ALA A 80 -2.37 -2.00 8.32
N ASN A 81 -2.96 -1.23 7.40
CA ASN A 81 -3.28 -1.68 6.04
C ASN A 81 -2.03 -2.04 5.23
N ILE A 82 -0.95 -1.25 5.34
CA ILE A 82 0.31 -1.56 4.67
C ILE A 82 0.89 -2.88 5.18
N TYR A 83 0.98 -3.07 6.49
CA TYR A 83 1.49 -4.31 7.06
C TYR A 83 0.59 -5.52 6.76
N GLN A 84 -0.72 -5.33 6.65
CA GLN A 84 -1.63 -6.39 6.24
C GLN A 84 -1.33 -6.89 4.83
N LEU A 85 -1.18 -5.99 3.86
CA LEU A 85 -0.87 -6.38 2.48
C LEU A 85 0.53 -6.99 2.36
N MET A 86 1.51 -6.48 3.11
CA MET A 86 2.84 -7.11 3.20
C MET A 86 2.77 -8.53 3.76
N ALA A 87 1.91 -8.79 4.75
CA ALA A 87 1.73 -10.13 5.29
C ALA A 87 1.17 -11.09 4.24
N GLN A 88 0.20 -10.66 3.43
CA GLN A 88 -0.36 -11.45 2.34
C GLN A 88 0.69 -11.76 1.25
N LEU A 89 1.45 -10.75 0.84
CA LEU A 89 2.55 -10.91 -0.11
C LEU A 89 3.61 -11.92 0.38
N ALA A 90 4.00 -11.82 1.66
CA ALA A 90 4.94 -12.76 2.27
C ALA A 90 4.36 -14.18 2.37
N MET A 91 3.08 -14.32 2.69
CA MET A 91 2.39 -15.61 2.73
C MET A 91 2.38 -16.27 1.34
N ALA A 92 2.06 -15.51 0.30
CA ALA A 92 2.07 -15.98 -1.08
C ALA A 92 3.48 -16.39 -1.57
N ALA A 93 4.53 -15.75 -1.04
CA ALA A 93 5.93 -16.10 -1.30
C ALA A 93 6.43 -17.32 -0.49
N GLY A 94 5.61 -17.89 0.40
CA GLY A 94 6.04 -18.98 1.30
C GLY A 94 6.89 -18.51 2.50
N GLU A 95 6.99 -17.20 2.74
CA GLU A 95 7.77 -16.60 3.81
C GLU A 95 6.94 -16.50 5.11
N THR A 96 6.54 -17.64 5.67
CA THR A 96 5.61 -17.71 6.81
C THR A 96 6.06 -16.91 8.04
N ALA A 97 7.37 -16.84 8.29
CA ALA A 97 7.91 -16.04 9.41
C ALA A 97 7.71 -14.54 9.17
N THR A 98 8.06 -14.04 7.97
CA THR A 98 7.84 -12.65 7.54
C THR A 98 6.36 -12.30 7.60
N ALA A 99 5.50 -13.17 7.08
CA ALA A 99 4.05 -12.99 7.10
C ALA A 99 3.51 -12.82 8.53
N ARG A 100 3.94 -13.69 9.45
CA ARG A 100 3.53 -13.61 10.87
C ARG A 100 3.94 -12.29 11.52
N VAL A 101 5.18 -11.85 11.30
CA VAL A 101 5.68 -10.58 11.85
C VAL A 101 4.89 -9.40 11.29
N ALA A 102 4.62 -9.39 9.99
CA ALA A 102 3.81 -8.34 9.35
C ALA A 102 2.37 -8.33 9.89
N SER A 103 1.72 -9.49 10.03
CA SER A 103 0.37 -9.60 10.63
C SER A 103 0.33 -9.09 12.07
N GLN A 104 1.34 -9.41 12.89
CA GLN A 104 1.42 -8.89 14.26
C GLN A 104 1.52 -7.37 14.29
N ARG A 105 2.36 -6.79 13.43
CA ARG A 105 2.49 -5.31 13.32
C ARG A 105 1.18 -4.67 12.86
N SER A 106 0.53 -5.25 11.85
CA SER A 106 -0.79 -4.83 11.38
C SER A 106 -1.79 -4.75 12.53
N GLN A 107 -1.88 -5.81 13.35
CA GLN A 107 -2.78 -5.85 14.50
C GLN A 107 -2.43 -4.80 15.57
N VAL A 108 -1.16 -4.61 15.89
CA VAL A 108 -0.71 -3.57 16.84
C VAL A 108 -1.14 -2.17 16.37
N PHE A 109 -0.91 -1.84 15.09
CA PHE A 109 -1.31 -0.53 14.56
C PHE A 109 -2.83 -0.36 14.49
N LYS A 110 -3.57 -1.41 14.14
CA LYS A 110 -5.03 -1.43 14.21
C LYS A 110 -5.53 -1.11 15.61
N ASP A 111 -4.97 -1.76 16.63
CA ASP A 111 -5.45 -1.61 18.00
C ASP A 111 -5.07 -0.27 18.62
N LEU A 112 -3.86 0.24 18.32
CA LEU A 112 -3.37 1.52 18.81
C LEU A 112 -4.09 2.71 18.15
N PHE A 113 -4.24 2.67 16.82
CA PHE A 113 -4.72 3.82 16.04
C PHE A 113 -6.16 3.65 15.54
N LYS A 114 -6.83 2.55 15.90
CA LYS A 114 -8.22 2.23 15.53
C LYS A 114 -8.44 2.23 14.02
N GLU A 115 -7.42 1.86 13.25
CA GLU A 115 -7.52 1.78 11.80
C GLU A 115 -8.49 0.66 11.39
N GLN A 116 -9.26 0.91 10.33
CA GLN A 116 -9.98 -0.16 9.64
C GLN A 116 -9.02 -0.82 8.66
N ILE A 117 -8.83 -2.13 8.83
CA ILE A 117 -8.03 -2.93 7.90
C ILE A 117 -8.92 -3.37 6.74
N ASN A 118 -8.38 -3.34 5.53
CA ASN A 118 -8.98 -4.02 4.40
C ASN A 118 -8.77 -5.53 4.50
N ASP A 119 -9.75 -6.22 5.10
CA ASP A 119 -9.73 -7.68 5.28
C ASP A 119 -10.22 -8.45 4.02
N ARG A 120 -10.59 -7.75 2.94
CA ARG A 120 -11.23 -8.32 1.73
C ARG A 120 -10.34 -8.24 0.49
N LEU A 121 -9.11 -8.72 0.60
CA LEU A 121 -8.19 -8.88 -0.54
C LEU A 121 -8.13 -10.34 -0.97
#